data_AF-A0A9Q9WD87-F1
#
_entry.id   AF-A0A9Q9WD87-F1
#
_cell.length_a   1.000
_cell.length_b   1.000
_cell.length_c   1.000
_cell.angle_alpha   90.00
_cell.angle_beta   90.00
_cell.angle_gamma   90.00
#
_symmetry.space_group_name_H-M   'P 1'
#
loop_
_entity.id
_entity.type
_entity.pdbx_description
1 polymer ?
#
loop_
_entity_poly.entity_id
_entity_poly.type
_entity_poly.pdbx_seq_one_letter_code
_entity_poly.pdbx_strand_id
1 'polypeptide(L)'
;MGAADSKSRSVSYGLDEQDNVTVIHGVKLSGDVLQRMRESGPSSSSSSSSPGAESAKPAPGTLFLLLSSAALGYTSQSHLCDMLIFQGPSRSAAETQEELRRRFEREQALVQEELARISRREREMAGDDMNPAGLRETAKTRQELDKTHNLNAEFYRQTAHMYEQQALEAEATVKPRQVSPVCSELQLQVLSCYRLNPQQTLRCSQLAKDYINCINTSKKNLLVNHG
;
A
#
# COMPACT_ATOMS: atom_id res chain seq x y z
N MET A 1 2.37 -6.81 8.29
CA MET A 1 2.29 -5.91 7.12
C MET A 1 2.41 -6.75 5.86
N GLY A 2 1.48 -6.62 4.92
CA GLY A 2 1.45 -7.43 3.69
C GLY A 2 0.30 -7.00 2.79
N ALA A 3 0.34 -5.75 2.33
CA ALA A 3 -0.56 -5.25 1.29
C ALA A 3 0.26 -5.09 0.01
N ALA A 4 0.19 -6.10 -0.86
CA ALA A 4 0.54 -5.96 -2.27
C ALA A 4 -0.31 -6.98 -3.04
N ASP A 5 -1.05 -6.47 -4.04
CA ASP A 5 -1.71 -7.24 -5.12
C ASP A 5 -3.15 -7.73 -4.93
N SER A 6 -3.99 -7.03 -4.17
CA SER A 6 -5.46 -7.17 -4.32
C SER A 6 -5.99 -6.24 -5.41
N LYS A 7 -6.00 -6.72 -6.66
CA LYS A 7 -6.65 -6.00 -7.78
C LYS A 7 -8.16 -6.01 -7.56
N SER A 8 -8.77 -4.84 -7.30
CA SER A 8 -10.21 -4.68 -7.10
C SER A 8 -11.01 -5.20 -8.32
N ARG A 9 -11.84 -6.24 -8.12
CA ARG A 9 -12.80 -6.72 -9.13
C ARG A 9 -13.90 -5.66 -9.31
N SER A 10 -13.99 -5.09 -10.51
CA SER A 10 -15.09 -4.18 -10.88
C SER A 10 -16.33 -5.00 -11.22
N VAL A 11 -17.46 -4.68 -10.59
CA VAL A 11 -18.74 -5.37 -10.80
C VAL A 11 -19.79 -4.33 -11.17
N SER A 12 -20.61 -4.65 -12.16
CA SER A 12 -21.69 -3.79 -12.66
C SER A 12 -23.04 -4.34 -12.21
N TYR A 13 -23.92 -3.47 -11.73
CA TYR A 13 -25.26 -3.83 -11.26
C TYR A 13 -26.29 -3.54 -12.35
N GLY A 14 -27.14 -4.50 -12.66
CA GLY A 14 -28.31 -4.32 -13.53
C GLY A 14 -29.59 -4.56 -12.75
N LEU A 15 -30.63 -3.77 -12.99
CA LEU A 15 -31.98 -4.05 -12.48
C LEU A 15 -32.67 -5.00 -13.47
N ASP A 16 -33.33 -6.04 -12.96
CA ASP A 16 -34.20 -6.88 -13.77
C ASP A 16 -35.59 -6.25 -13.97
N GLU A 17 -36.48 -6.93 -14.71
CA GLU A 17 -37.85 -6.45 -14.99
C GLU A 17 -38.74 -6.41 -13.74
N GLN A 18 -38.26 -6.88 -12.59
CA GLN A 18 -38.95 -6.87 -11.29
C GLN A 18 -38.24 -5.97 -10.27
N ASP A 19 -37.43 -5.00 -10.73
CA ASP A 19 -36.66 -4.05 -9.93
C ASP A 19 -35.65 -4.68 -8.94
N ASN A 20 -35.25 -5.94 -9.14
CA ASN A 20 -34.25 -6.58 -8.31
C ASN A 20 -32.84 -6.28 -8.81
N VAL A 21 -31.92 -6.01 -7.88
CA VAL A 21 -30.51 -5.77 -8.18
C VAL A 21 -29.83 -7.10 -8.50
N THR A 22 -29.44 -7.27 -9.77
CA THR A 22 -28.62 -8.40 -10.22
C THR A 22 -27.17 -7.98 -10.40
N VAL A 23 -26.27 -8.83 -9.90
CA VAL A 23 -24.83 -8.59 -9.92
C VAL A 23 -24.25 -9.22 -11.18
N ILE A 24 -23.96 -8.41 -12.20
CA ILE A 24 -23.44 -8.89 -13.47
C ILE A 24 -21.91 -8.87 -13.40
N HIS A 25 -21.30 -10.05 -13.50
CA HIS A 25 -19.85 -10.18 -13.60
C HIS A 25 -19.35 -9.71 -14.97
N GLY A 26 -18.96 -8.44 -15.04
CA GLY A 26 -18.32 -7.88 -16.23
C GLY A 26 -16.88 -8.40 -16.40
N VAL A 27 -16.53 -8.76 -17.63
CA VAL A 27 -15.14 -9.00 -18.02
C VAL A 27 -14.48 -7.65 -18.31
N LYS A 28 -13.48 -7.26 -17.52
CA LYS A 28 -12.76 -6.00 -17.74
C LYS A 28 -11.83 -6.12 -18.94
N LEU A 29 -12.28 -5.59 -20.08
CA LEU A 29 -11.44 -5.45 -21.27
C LEU A 29 -10.32 -4.43 -21.00
N SER A 30 -9.11 -4.70 -21.47
CA SER A 30 -7.99 -3.74 -21.37
C SER A 30 -8.27 -2.51 -22.22
N GLY A 31 -7.65 -1.37 -21.86
CA GLY A 31 -7.81 -0.11 -22.59
C GLY A 31 -7.59 -0.27 -24.09
N ASP A 32 -6.56 -1.03 -24.48
CA ASP A 32 -6.23 -1.30 -25.89
C ASP A 32 -7.30 -2.12 -26.64
N VAL A 33 -8.04 -3.00 -25.94
CA VAL A 33 -9.12 -3.79 -26.54
C VAL A 33 -10.35 -2.90 -26.75
N LEU A 34 -10.68 -2.04 -25.79
CA LEU A 34 -11.76 -1.05 -25.92
C LEU A 34 -11.46 -0.01 -26.99
N GLN A 35 -10.20 0.43 -27.08
CA GLN A 35 -9.71 1.36 -28.09
C GLN A 35 -9.88 0.76 -29.49
N ARG A 36 -9.43 -0.48 -29.71
CA ARG A 36 -9.60 -1.16 -31.00
C ARG A 36 -11.08 -1.39 -31.36
N MET A 37 -11.94 -1.72 -30.39
CA MET A 37 -13.37 -1.85 -30.65
C MET A 37 -14.03 -0.51 -31.03
N ARG A 38 -13.55 0.61 -30.46
CA ARG A 38 -13.99 1.96 -30.83
C ARG A 38 -13.47 2.38 -32.21
N GLU A 39 -12.24 1.99 -32.54
CA GLU A 39 -11.58 2.26 -33.84
C GLU A 39 -12.09 1.35 -34.97
N SER A 40 -12.68 0.20 -34.64
CA SER A 40 -13.28 -0.75 -35.60
C SER A 40 -14.77 -0.50 -35.86
N GLY A 41 -15.33 0.61 -35.37
CA GLY A 41 -16.68 1.06 -35.75
C GLY A 41 -16.75 1.51 -37.22
N PRO A 42 -17.94 1.49 -37.84
CA PRO A 42 -18.09 1.80 -39.27
C PRO A 42 -17.57 3.22 -39.56
N SER A 43 -16.67 3.26 -40.54
CA SER A 43 -15.96 4.42 -41.04
C SER A 43 -16.83 5.66 -41.28
N SER A 44 -16.38 6.81 -40.74
CA SER A 44 -16.37 8.06 -41.51
C SER A 44 -15.05 8.81 -41.30
N SER A 45 -14.30 8.86 -42.42
CA SER A 45 -13.33 9.88 -42.86
C SER A 45 -12.06 10.17 -42.04
N SER A 46 -10.91 9.78 -42.66
CA SER A 46 -9.64 10.52 -42.85
C SER A 46 -8.89 11.06 -41.61
N SER A 47 -7.56 10.93 -41.43
CA SER A 47 -6.43 10.64 -42.31
C SER A 47 -5.15 10.49 -41.46
N SER A 48 -4.22 9.61 -41.87
CA SER A 48 -2.74 9.70 -41.78
C SER A 48 -2.10 10.28 -40.49
N SER A 49 -1.25 9.61 -39.70
CA SER A 49 0.06 9.01 -40.06
C SER A 49 0.84 8.69 -38.77
N SER A 50 1.82 7.78 -38.84
CA SER A 50 2.90 7.54 -37.85
C SER A 50 4.24 7.49 -38.63
N PRO A 51 5.48 7.37 -38.06
CA PRO A 51 6.00 7.52 -36.67
C PRO A 51 7.34 8.32 -36.52
N GLY A 52 7.75 8.64 -35.27
CA GLY A 52 9.15 8.81 -34.73
C GLY A 52 10.05 9.93 -35.30
N ALA A 53 11.14 10.43 -34.71
CA ALA A 53 11.88 10.46 -33.42
C ALA A 53 12.85 11.69 -33.54
N GLU A 54 13.45 12.35 -32.53
CA GLU A 54 14.71 11.98 -31.86
C GLU A 54 15.32 13.15 -31.01
N SER A 55 15.99 12.79 -29.90
CA SER A 55 17.24 13.35 -29.26
C SER A 55 17.41 14.85 -28.93
N ALA A 56 18.05 15.33 -27.83
CA ALA A 56 18.96 14.74 -26.84
C ALA A 56 19.11 15.62 -25.55
N LYS A 57 19.60 14.97 -24.47
CA LYS A 57 20.12 15.44 -23.14
C LYS A 57 21.44 16.26 -23.27
N PRO A 58 22.14 16.78 -22.21
CA PRO A 58 22.05 16.55 -20.74
C PRO A 58 22.22 17.79 -19.80
N ALA A 59 22.10 17.57 -18.47
CA ALA A 59 22.60 18.41 -17.36
C ALA A 59 24.10 18.07 -17.06
N PRO A 60 24.94 18.82 -16.29
CA PRO A 60 24.74 19.07 -14.83
C PRO A 60 25.45 20.33 -14.21
N GLY A 61 25.15 20.61 -12.93
CA GLY A 61 26.16 20.84 -11.87
C GLY A 61 26.91 22.19 -11.70
N THR A 62 26.55 22.92 -10.63
CA THR A 62 27.38 23.44 -9.52
C THR A 62 28.65 24.31 -9.78
N LEU A 63 28.72 25.44 -9.03
CA LEU A 63 29.88 26.07 -8.33
C LEU A 63 29.92 27.60 -8.58
N PHE A 64 29.73 28.46 -7.57
CA PHE A 64 30.64 28.85 -6.48
C PHE A 64 31.58 30.00 -6.85
N LEU A 65 31.28 31.17 -6.25
CA LEU A 65 32.09 32.34 -5.90
C LEU A 65 33.07 32.96 -6.93
N LEU A 66 33.05 34.29 -6.99
CA LEU A 66 34.13 35.21 -6.58
C LEU A 66 34.02 36.54 -7.34
N LEU A 67 33.69 37.64 -6.65
CA LEU A 67 34.14 38.96 -7.06
C LEU A 67 35.26 39.40 -6.12
N SER A 68 36.46 39.52 -6.68
CA SER A 68 37.61 40.16 -6.05
C SER A 68 38.45 40.85 -7.10
N SER A 69 39.09 41.93 -6.65
CA SER A 69 40.13 42.75 -7.28
C SER A 69 39.64 43.84 -8.24
N ALA A 70 40.29 45.00 -8.35
CA ALA A 70 41.20 45.76 -7.50
C ALA A 70 41.37 47.12 -8.20
N ALA A 71 41.85 48.09 -7.44
CA ALA A 71 42.12 49.47 -7.81
C ALA A 71 42.92 49.70 -9.11
N LEU A 72 42.50 50.71 -9.88
CA LEU A 72 43.28 51.68 -10.67
C LEU A 72 42.44 52.98 -10.63
N GLY A 73 42.89 54.20 -10.34
CA GLY A 73 44.21 54.80 -10.40
C GLY A 73 44.12 56.08 -11.26
N TYR A 74 44.16 57.25 -10.59
CA TYR A 74 44.72 58.53 -11.06
C TYR A 74 43.82 59.62 -11.75
N THR A 75 43.76 60.76 -11.04
CA THR A 75 43.60 62.20 -11.39
C THR A 75 42.39 62.76 -12.13
N SER A 76 41.73 63.74 -11.51
CA SER A 76 42.08 65.17 -11.67
C SER A 76 41.18 66.07 -10.80
N GLN A 77 41.81 66.81 -9.89
CA GLN A 77 41.56 68.22 -9.51
C GLN A 77 40.15 68.71 -9.07
N SER A 78 40.18 69.40 -7.93
CA SER A 78 39.37 70.58 -7.56
C SER A 78 38.03 70.37 -6.86
N HIS A 79 38.05 70.16 -5.54
CA HIS A 79 37.68 71.24 -4.60
C HIS A 79 37.82 70.70 -3.17
N LEU A 80 38.63 71.41 -2.41
CA LEU A 80 38.72 71.44 -0.96
C LEU A 80 37.53 70.78 -0.25
N CYS A 81 37.78 69.60 0.34
CA CYS A 81 37.06 69.16 1.54
C CYS A 81 37.42 70.13 2.67
N ASP A 82 36.79 71.29 2.66
CA ASP A 82 36.75 72.18 3.81
C ASP A 82 35.34 72.07 4.40
N MET A 83 35.28 71.40 5.54
CA MET A 83 34.45 71.70 6.71
C MET A 83 32.98 72.10 6.48
N LEU A 84 32.05 71.30 7.03
CA LEU A 84 31.13 71.73 8.12
C LEU A 84 30.05 70.65 8.41
N ILE A 85 30.24 69.97 9.55
CA ILE A 85 29.28 69.40 10.54
C ILE A 85 27.81 69.15 10.16
N PHE A 86 27.35 67.89 10.31
CA PHE A 86 26.06 67.59 10.96
C PHE A 86 26.14 66.28 11.78
N GLN A 87 26.22 66.44 13.10
CA GLN A 87 25.89 65.38 14.06
C GLN A 87 24.38 65.12 13.96
N GLY A 88 23.98 64.02 13.32
CA GLY A 88 22.72 63.38 13.64
C GLY A 88 22.88 62.59 14.96
N PRO A 89 21.88 62.55 15.87
CA PRO A 89 21.99 61.71 17.05
C PRO A 89 22.12 60.26 16.60
N SER A 90 23.26 59.64 16.89
CA SER A 90 23.41 58.19 16.77
C SER A 90 22.44 57.57 17.78
N ARG A 91 21.31 57.04 17.30
CA ARG A 91 20.40 56.26 18.15
C ARG A 91 21.25 55.23 18.89
N SER A 92 21.19 55.25 20.22
CA SER A 92 21.99 54.32 21.01
C SER A 92 21.52 52.89 20.71
N ALA A 93 22.42 51.90 20.84
CA ALA A 93 22.05 50.50 20.62
C ALA A 93 20.80 50.09 21.43
N ALA A 94 20.62 50.67 22.63
CA ALA A 94 19.46 50.46 23.48
C ALA A 94 18.15 51.01 22.87
N GLU A 95 18.17 52.20 22.25
CA GLU A 95 17.01 52.77 21.55
C GLU A 95 16.61 51.93 20.34
N THR A 96 17.57 51.36 19.63
CA THR A 96 17.29 50.45 18.50
C THR A 96 16.71 49.11 18.97
N GLN A 97 17.19 48.58 20.10
CA GLN A 97 16.68 47.35 20.70
C GLN A 97 15.24 47.51 21.20
N GLU A 98 14.93 48.65 21.81
CA GLU A 98 13.58 48.99 22.27
C GLU A 98 12.60 49.15 21.10
N GLU A 99 13.02 49.78 19.99
CA GLU A 99 12.19 49.89 18.79
C GLU A 99 11.92 48.50 18.15
N LEU A 100 12.92 47.61 18.12
CA LEU A 100 12.74 46.23 17.64
C LEU A 100 11.76 45.44 18.53
N ARG A 101 11.88 45.58 19.85
CA ARG A 101 10.95 44.96 20.80
C ARG A 101 9.52 45.44 20.58
N ARG A 102 9.31 46.75 20.42
CA ARG A 102 7.99 47.33 20.13
C ARG A 102 7.41 46.87 18.78
N ARG A 103 8.25 46.59 17.78
CA ARG A 103 7.78 46.00 16.51
C ARG A 103 7.33 44.57 16.70
N PHE A 104 8.12 43.76 17.41
CA PHE A 104 7.78 42.38 17.72
C PHE A 104 6.48 42.26 18.52
N GLU A 105 6.30 43.08 19.55
CA GLU A 105 5.07 43.10 20.36
C GLU A 105 3.84 43.50 19.52
N ARG A 106 4.00 44.45 18.58
CA ARG A 106 2.93 44.81 17.63
C ARG A 106 2.61 43.68 16.66
N GLU A 107 3.60 43.01 16.11
CA GLU A 107 3.39 41.84 15.23
C GLU A 107 2.71 40.70 15.98
N GLN A 108 3.11 40.43 17.23
CA GLN A 108 2.44 39.43 18.06
C GLN A 108 0.97 39.77 18.31
N ALA A 109 0.66 41.04 18.58
CA ALA A 109 -0.71 41.49 18.79
C ALA A 109 -1.58 41.30 17.54
N LEU A 110 -1.06 41.68 16.37
CA LEU A 110 -1.76 41.50 15.08
C LEU A 110 -1.98 40.02 14.76
N VAL A 111 -0.98 39.18 15.00
CA VAL A 111 -1.09 37.73 14.80
C VAL A 111 -2.13 37.13 15.75
N GLN A 112 -2.13 37.50 17.03
CA GLN A 112 -3.14 37.02 17.99
C GLN A 112 -4.56 37.47 17.63
N GLU A 113 -4.72 38.73 17.20
CA GLU A 113 -6.01 39.26 16.75
C GLU A 113 -6.52 38.50 15.52
N GLU A 114 -5.64 38.24 14.56
CA GLU A 114 -5.98 37.52 13.34
C GLU A 114 -6.36 36.07 13.61
N LEU A 115 -5.63 35.38 14.50
CA LEU A 115 -6.02 34.06 14.99
C LEU A 115 -7.39 34.09 15.67
N ALA A 116 -7.64 35.05 16.55
CA ALA A 116 -8.93 35.19 17.21
C ALA A 116 -10.07 35.46 16.21
N ARG A 117 -9.79 36.24 15.16
CA ARG A 117 -10.73 36.53 14.06
C ARG A 117 -11.02 35.28 13.23
N ILE A 118 -10.01 34.47 12.93
CA ILE A 118 -10.15 33.19 12.21
C ILE A 118 -10.96 32.20 13.07
N SER A 119 -10.61 32.01 14.34
CA SER A 119 -11.33 31.10 15.24
C SER A 119 -12.79 31.50 15.45
N ARG A 120 -13.13 32.79 15.44
CA ARG A 120 -14.53 33.25 15.47
C ARG A 120 -15.28 32.83 14.21
N ARG A 121 -14.69 33.09 13.02
CA ARG A 121 -15.29 32.67 11.75
C ARG A 121 -15.46 31.16 11.65
N GLU A 122 -14.49 30.37 12.14
CA GLU A 122 -14.60 28.92 12.16
C GLU A 122 -15.78 28.43 13.03
N ARG A 123 -16.00 29.06 14.19
CA ARG A 123 -17.15 28.75 15.05
C ARG A 123 -18.48 29.20 14.47
N GLU A 124 -18.51 30.37 13.82
CA GLU A 124 -19.70 30.90 13.14
C GLU A 124 -20.07 30.02 11.94
N MET A 125 -19.10 29.63 11.11
CA MET A 125 -19.33 28.72 9.97
C MET A 125 -19.69 27.30 10.43
N ALA A 126 -19.08 26.79 11.51
CA ALA A 126 -19.46 25.50 12.08
C ALA A 126 -20.84 25.53 12.77
N GLY A 127 -21.31 26.71 13.17
CA GLY A 127 -22.60 26.93 13.82
C GLY A 127 -23.75 27.16 12.85
N ASP A 128 -23.55 27.93 11.78
CA ASP A 128 -24.59 28.31 10.81
C ASP A 128 -24.81 27.26 9.69
N ASP A 129 -23.86 26.34 9.46
CA ASP A 129 -24.03 25.26 8.46
C ASP A 129 -24.59 23.95 9.06
N MET A 130 -25.01 23.97 10.34
CA MET A 130 -25.73 22.86 10.95
C MET A 130 -27.24 22.99 10.69
N ASN A 131 -27.63 22.80 9.44
CA ASN A 131 -29.04 22.57 9.11
C ASN A 131 -29.53 21.38 9.94
N PRO A 132 -30.56 21.52 10.80
CA PRO A 132 -31.08 20.41 11.59
C PRO A 132 -31.59 19.26 10.72
N ALA A 133 -31.91 19.52 9.44
CA ALA A 133 -32.19 18.47 8.47
C ALA A 133 -30.92 17.67 8.07
N GLY A 134 -29.77 18.34 7.87
CA GLY A 134 -28.49 17.69 7.57
C GLY A 134 -27.95 16.86 8.75
N LEU A 135 -28.14 17.31 9.98
CA LEU A 135 -27.85 16.52 11.18
C LEU A 135 -28.71 15.25 11.29
N ARG A 136 -29.99 15.33 10.92
CA ARG A 136 -30.89 14.17 10.90
C ARG A 136 -30.52 13.20 9.77
N GLU A 137 -30.15 13.72 8.61
CA GLU A 137 -29.70 12.92 7.47
C GLU A 137 -28.41 12.17 7.79
N THR A 138 -27.38 12.86 8.30
CA THR A 138 -26.12 12.23 8.73
C THR A 138 -26.32 11.21 9.84
N ALA A 139 -27.23 11.46 10.79
CA ALA A 139 -27.58 10.49 11.84
C ALA A 139 -28.24 9.22 11.25
N LYS A 140 -29.16 9.38 10.28
CA LYS A 140 -29.78 8.24 9.58
C LYS A 140 -28.76 7.44 8.78
N THR A 141 -27.92 8.10 7.98
CA THR A 141 -26.86 7.44 7.21
C THR A 141 -25.90 6.68 8.13
N ARG A 142 -25.52 7.27 9.28
CA ARG A 142 -24.68 6.59 10.27
C ARG A 142 -25.39 5.37 10.86
N GLN A 143 -26.67 5.48 11.21
CA GLN A 143 -27.45 4.37 11.73
C GLN A 143 -27.56 3.23 10.71
N GLU A 144 -27.74 3.54 9.42
CA GLU A 144 -27.78 2.55 8.35
C GLU A 144 -26.43 1.87 8.11
N LEU A 145 -25.33 2.63 8.20
CA LEU A 145 -23.97 2.09 8.15
C LEU A 145 -23.71 1.14 9.32
N ASP A 146 -24.05 1.55 10.55
CA ASP A 146 -23.87 0.73 11.76
C ASP A 146 -24.71 -0.55 11.66
N LYS A 147 -25.95 -0.44 11.17
CA LYS A 147 -26.83 -1.60 10.93
C LYS A 147 -26.24 -2.54 9.89
N THR A 148 -25.74 -2.01 8.78
CA THR A 148 -25.12 -2.81 7.71
C THR A 148 -23.86 -3.51 8.22
N HIS A 149 -23.01 -2.79 8.95
CA HIS A 149 -21.80 -3.35 9.55
C HIS A 149 -22.13 -4.47 10.55
N ASN A 150 -23.12 -4.26 11.42
CA ASN A 150 -23.53 -5.27 12.40
C ASN A 150 -24.12 -6.51 11.72
N LEU A 151 -25.02 -6.34 10.75
CA LEU A 151 -25.59 -7.46 10.00
C LEU A 151 -24.52 -8.24 9.24
N ASN A 152 -23.56 -7.54 8.63
CA ASN A 152 -22.46 -8.16 7.93
C ASN A 152 -21.54 -8.95 8.88
N ALA A 153 -21.23 -8.38 10.06
CA ALA A 153 -20.47 -9.07 11.10
C ALA A 153 -21.19 -10.32 11.62
N GLU A 154 -22.51 -10.25 11.83
CA GLU A 154 -23.33 -11.40 12.20
C GLU A 154 -23.35 -12.47 11.12
N PHE A 155 -23.51 -12.07 9.85
CA PHE A 155 -23.46 -13.00 8.73
C PHE A 155 -22.13 -13.75 8.68
N TYR A 156 -20.99 -13.06 8.86
CA TYR A 156 -19.69 -13.71 8.92
C TYR A 156 -19.54 -14.65 10.12
N ARG A 157 -20.03 -14.25 11.29
CA ARG A 157 -20.03 -15.12 12.49
C ARG A 157 -20.85 -16.39 12.27
N GLN A 158 -22.05 -16.25 11.73
CA GLN A 158 -22.92 -17.40 11.44
C GLN A 158 -22.30 -18.32 10.40
N THR A 159 -21.72 -17.73 9.35
CA THR A 159 -21.03 -18.48 8.29
C THR A 159 -19.84 -19.25 8.84
N ALA A 160 -19.01 -18.61 9.69
CA ALA A 160 -17.89 -19.27 10.35
C ALA A 160 -18.33 -20.44 11.24
N HIS A 161 -19.39 -20.25 12.03
CA HIS A 161 -19.95 -21.31 12.87
C HIS A 161 -20.44 -22.51 12.05
N MET A 162 -21.13 -22.26 10.93
CA MET A 162 -21.56 -23.35 10.03
C MET A 162 -20.36 -24.10 9.44
N TYR A 163 -19.31 -23.39 9.01
CA TYR A 163 -18.10 -24.04 8.49
C TYR A 163 -17.40 -24.88 9.55
N GLU A 164 -17.28 -24.38 10.77
CA GLU A 164 -16.69 -25.12 11.88
C GLU A 164 -17.49 -26.38 12.20
N GLN A 165 -18.82 -26.28 12.26
CA GLN A 165 -19.70 -27.43 12.46
C GLN A 165 -19.53 -28.49 11.36
N GLN A 166 -19.45 -28.06 10.10
CA GLN A 166 -19.23 -28.96 8.97
C GLN A 166 -17.82 -29.59 9.00
N ALA A 167 -16.80 -28.85 9.43
CA ALA A 167 -15.46 -29.40 9.61
C ALA A 167 -15.45 -30.49 10.69
N LEU A 168 -16.12 -30.27 11.83
CA LEU A 168 -16.25 -31.27 12.89
C LEU A 168 -17.03 -32.52 12.43
N GLU A 169 -18.10 -32.34 11.66
CA GLU A 169 -18.86 -33.45 11.08
C GLU A 169 -18.02 -34.26 10.08
N ALA A 170 -17.24 -33.57 9.25
CA ALA A 170 -16.30 -34.21 8.33
C ALA A 170 -15.21 -34.96 9.10
N GLU A 171 -14.62 -34.38 10.14
CA GLU A 171 -13.62 -35.05 10.99
C GLU A 171 -14.17 -36.30 11.68
N ALA A 172 -15.42 -36.26 12.15
CA ALA A 172 -16.07 -37.42 12.75
C ALA A 172 -16.31 -38.56 11.73
N THR A 173 -16.54 -38.22 10.47
CA THR A 173 -16.83 -39.19 9.41
C THR A 173 -15.56 -39.73 8.74
N VAL A 174 -14.52 -38.90 8.62
CA VAL A 174 -13.24 -39.26 8.01
C VAL A 174 -12.46 -40.16 8.95
N LYS A 175 -12.52 -41.48 8.72
CA LYS A 175 -11.67 -42.42 9.46
C LYS A 175 -10.20 -42.17 9.13
N PRO A 176 -9.33 -41.99 10.14
CA PRO A 176 -7.89 -42.00 9.92
C PRO A 176 -7.50 -43.29 9.19
N ARG A 177 -6.76 -43.18 8.09
CA ARG A 177 -6.21 -44.37 7.44
C ARG A 177 -5.22 -45.01 8.41
N GLN A 178 -5.52 -46.21 8.87
CA GLN A 178 -4.58 -47.01 9.64
C GLN A 178 -3.41 -47.40 8.72
N VAL A 179 -2.35 -46.60 8.75
CA VAL A 179 -1.11 -46.91 8.02
C VAL A 179 -0.28 -47.85 8.87
N SER A 180 -0.48 -49.15 8.66
CA SER A 180 0.44 -50.16 9.19
C SER A 180 1.79 -50.05 8.47
N PRO A 181 2.93 -50.00 9.18
CA PRO A 181 4.23 -49.93 8.54
C PRO A 181 4.47 -51.18 7.71
N VAL A 182 4.58 -51.00 6.40
CA VAL A 182 4.81 -52.11 5.48
C VAL A 182 6.24 -52.62 5.64
N CYS A 183 6.43 -53.94 5.59
CA CYS A 183 7.72 -54.60 5.77
C CYS A 183 8.32 -54.51 7.18
N SER A 184 7.49 -54.33 8.23
CA SER A 184 7.93 -54.22 9.63
C SER A 184 8.87 -55.35 10.08
N GLU A 185 8.54 -56.59 9.73
CA GLU A 185 9.34 -57.77 10.10
C GLU A 185 10.72 -57.76 9.43
N LEU A 186 10.79 -57.48 8.13
CA LEU A 186 12.08 -57.36 7.43
C LEU A 186 12.89 -56.17 7.97
N GLN A 187 12.24 -55.07 8.33
CA GLN A 187 12.91 -53.92 8.92
C GLN A 187 13.59 -54.31 10.24
N LEU A 188 12.90 -55.05 11.12
CA LEU A 188 13.49 -55.54 12.37
C LEU A 188 14.66 -56.49 12.11
N GLN A 189 14.53 -57.39 11.14
CA GLN A 189 15.59 -58.34 10.80
C GLN A 189 16.84 -57.64 10.23
N VAL A 190 16.67 -56.66 9.34
CA VAL A 190 17.78 -55.86 8.79
C VAL A 190 18.51 -55.10 9.91
N LEU A 191 17.75 -54.42 10.78
CA LEU A 191 18.32 -53.68 11.90
C LEU A 191 19.06 -54.61 12.88
N SER A 192 18.49 -55.79 13.16
CA SER A 192 19.12 -56.80 14.02
C SER A 192 20.43 -57.31 13.41
N CYS A 193 20.45 -57.63 12.11
CA CYS A 193 21.63 -58.12 11.42
C CYS A 193 22.80 -57.13 11.49
N TYR A 194 22.55 -55.83 11.23
CA TYR A 194 23.60 -54.82 11.29
C TYR A 194 24.12 -54.56 12.71
N ARG A 195 23.27 -54.70 13.74
CA ARG A 195 23.73 -54.62 15.15
C ARG A 195 24.65 -55.78 15.51
N LEU A 196 24.36 -56.98 15.01
CA LEU A 196 25.16 -58.18 15.28
C LEU A 196 26.45 -58.24 14.43
N ASN A 197 26.51 -57.52 13.30
CA ASN A 197 27.63 -57.58 12.35
C ASN A 197 28.19 -56.19 11.97
N PRO A 198 28.67 -55.39 12.93
CA PRO A 198 29.13 -54.02 12.67
C PRO A 198 30.36 -53.95 11.74
N GLN A 199 31.24 -54.95 11.79
CA GLN A 199 32.46 -55.02 10.96
C GLN A 199 32.26 -55.83 9.67
N GLN A 200 31.12 -56.50 9.51
CA GLN A 200 30.83 -57.40 8.38
C GLN A 200 29.45 -57.10 7.79
N THR A 201 29.18 -55.82 7.54
CA THR A 201 27.90 -55.28 7.05
C THR A 201 27.42 -55.92 5.74
N LEU A 202 28.35 -56.37 4.89
CA LEU A 202 28.04 -57.06 3.63
C LEU A 202 27.32 -58.41 3.82
N ARG A 203 27.42 -59.06 4.98
CA ARG A 203 26.64 -60.28 5.28
C ARG A 203 25.14 -60.01 5.36
N CYS A 204 24.75 -58.79 5.70
CA CYS A 204 23.35 -58.36 5.76
C CYS A 204 22.78 -57.86 4.41
N SER A 205 23.59 -57.90 3.35
CA SER A 205 23.23 -57.35 2.03
C SER A 205 21.98 -58.00 1.42
N GLN A 206 21.83 -59.33 1.56
CA GLN A 206 20.65 -60.04 1.06
C GLN A 206 19.38 -59.58 1.79
N LEU A 207 19.45 -59.48 3.12
CA LEU A 207 18.34 -59.03 3.96
C LEU A 207 17.94 -57.58 3.66
N ALA A 208 18.92 -56.71 3.42
CA ALA A 208 18.69 -55.33 3.00
C ALA A 208 18.04 -55.26 1.61
N LYS A 209 18.46 -56.12 0.67
CA LYS A 209 17.86 -56.22 -0.67
C LYS A 209 16.40 -56.67 -0.59
N ASP A 210 16.10 -57.65 0.26
CA ASP A 210 14.74 -58.16 0.45
C ASP A 210 13.83 -57.08 1.07
N TYR A 211 14.34 -56.29 2.03
CA TYR A 211 13.62 -55.16 2.62
C TYR A 211 13.29 -54.09 1.58
N ILE A 212 14.27 -53.68 0.76
CA ILE A 212 14.08 -52.70 -0.30
C ILE A 212 13.08 -53.21 -1.35
N ASN A 213 13.15 -54.50 -1.71
CA ASN A 213 12.20 -55.10 -2.64
C ASN A 213 10.76 -55.11 -2.08
N CYS A 214 10.60 -55.40 -0.79
CA CYS A 214 9.31 -55.32 -0.12
C CYS A 214 8.73 -53.89 -0.14
N ILE A 215 9.55 -52.86 0.12
CA ILE A 215 9.13 -51.45 0.03
C ILE A 215 8.67 -51.12 -1.39
N ASN A 216 9.48 -51.46 -2.39
CA ASN A 216 9.20 -51.12 -3.78
C ASN A 216 7.95 -51.81 -4.32
N THR A 217 7.75 -53.08 -3.94
CA THR A 217 6.55 -53.85 -4.32
C THR A 217 5.30 -53.25 -3.68
N SER A 218 5.37 -52.92 -2.39
CA SER A 218 4.28 -52.31 -1.65
C SER A 218 3.93 -50.92 -2.20
N LYS A 219 4.95 -50.12 -2.55
CA LYS A 219 4.76 -48.82 -3.21
C LYS A 219 4.03 -48.97 -4.54
N LYS A 220 4.42 -49.96 -5.38
CA LYS A 220 3.72 -50.24 -6.64
C LYS A 220 2.26 -50.67 -6.39
N ASN A 221 2.00 -51.55 -5.42
CA ASN A 221 0.64 -52.04 -5.13
C ASN A 221 -0.27 -50.96 -4.53
N LEU A 222 0.28 -50.03 -3.73
CA LEU A 222 -0.48 -48.91 -3.18
C LEU A 222 -0.81 -47.83 -4.24
N LEU A 223 0.08 -47.61 -5.21
CA LEU A 223 -0.13 -46.63 -6.28
C LEU A 223 -1.15 -47.08 -7.35
N VAL A 224 -1.51 -48.37 -7.40
CA VAL A 224 -2.41 -48.93 -8.42
C VAL A 224 -3.89 -48.91 -7.98
N ASN A 225 -4.21 -48.64 -6.71
CA ASN A 225 -5.58 -48.73 -6.16
C ASN A 225 -6.28 -47.38 -5.96
N HIS A 226 -5.98 -46.37 -6.78
CA HIS A 226 -6.66 -45.06 -6.76
C HIS A 226 -7.24 -44.70 -8.14
N GLY A 227 -8.03 -45.62 -8.71
CA GLY A 227 -8.87 -45.41 -9.90
C GLY A 227 -10.33 -45.60 -9.57
#